data_AF-A0A2P9AXF0-F1
#
_entry.id   AF-A0A2P9AXF0-F1
#
_cell.length_a   1.000
_cell.length_b   1.000
_cell.length_c   1.000
_cell.angle_alpha   90.00
_cell.angle_beta   90.00
_cell.angle_gamma   90.00
#
_symmetry.space_group_name_H-M   'P 1'
#
loop_
_entity.id
_entity.type
_entity.pdbx_description
1 polymer ?
#
loop_
_entity_poly.entity_id
_entity_poly.type
_entity_poly.pdbx_seq_one_letter_code
_entity_poly.pdbx_strand_id
1 'polypeptide(L)'
;MSDKPKNGLDRRDLIVASIASVGAAAVFAANAGSANAQDSAASSVSPTPGAPSATIYTGDVIQRKKVVSVLDVKKHFLYFQGVQMPTGQHWYVSVTVARGAKPGKRAVLVSGVHGDEMSSVHTVQTVMNQLDPAEMSGTVMAVTDVSRPAMESMQRRWPNSGRGH
;
A
#
# COMPACT_ATOMS: atom_id res chain seq x y z
N MET A 1 -48.12 29.91 -18.44
CA MET A 1 -46.92 29.21 -18.93
C MET A 1 -46.70 27.99 -18.05
N SER A 2 -46.72 26.79 -18.63
CA SER A 2 -46.53 25.53 -17.92
C SER A 2 -45.12 25.02 -18.21
N ASP A 3 -44.23 25.07 -17.22
CA ASP A 3 -42.87 24.54 -17.35
C ASP A 3 -42.84 23.09 -16.85
N LYS A 4 -42.46 22.19 -17.78
CA LYS A 4 -42.33 20.75 -17.57
C LYS A 4 -41.21 20.42 -16.58
N PRO A 5 -41.31 19.34 -15.78
CA PRO A 5 -40.22 18.91 -14.92
C PRO A 5 -39.05 18.38 -15.75
N LYS A 6 -37.83 18.86 -15.46
CA LYS A 6 -36.59 18.40 -16.06
C LYS A 6 -36.31 16.98 -15.58
N ASN A 7 -36.52 16.01 -16.45
CA ASN A 7 -36.19 14.61 -16.21
C ASN A 7 -34.71 14.39 -16.51
N GLY A 8 -33.85 14.56 -15.52
CA GLY A 8 -32.42 14.31 -15.63
C GLY A 8 -31.80 14.27 -14.24
N LEU A 9 -31.20 13.13 -13.89
CA LEU A 9 -30.52 12.92 -12.62
C LEU A 9 -29.42 13.98 -12.43
N ASP A 10 -29.50 14.74 -11.34
CA ASP A 10 -28.55 15.82 -11.07
C ASP A 10 -27.20 15.21 -10.67
N ARG A 11 -26.09 15.90 -10.97
CA ARG A 11 -24.73 15.40 -10.71
C ARG A 11 -24.48 15.10 -9.23
N ARG A 12 -25.30 15.68 -8.35
CA ARG A 12 -25.29 15.48 -6.90
C ARG A 12 -25.90 14.14 -6.49
N ASP A 13 -26.89 13.63 -7.24
CA ASP A 13 -27.51 12.33 -6.99
C ASP A 13 -26.56 11.17 -7.31
N LEU A 14 -25.67 11.36 -8.29
CA LEU A 14 -24.59 10.42 -8.63
C LEU A 14 -23.58 10.24 -7.47
N ILE A 15 -23.33 11.28 -6.69
CA ILE A 15 -22.39 11.24 -5.55
C ILE A 15 -23.06 10.57 -4.33
N VAL A 16 -24.38 10.71 -4.16
CA VAL A 16 -25.12 10.08 -3.04
C VAL A 16 -25.42 8.60 -3.32
N ALA A 17 -25.65 8.21 -4.58
CA ALA A 17 -25.94 6.81 -4.93
C ALA A 17 -24.72 5.87 -4.93
N SER A 18 -23.49 6.40 -4.83
CA SER A 18 -22.25 5.59 -4.90
C SER A 18 -21.85 4.93 -3.56
N ILE A 19 -22.60 5.15 -2.49
CA ILE A 19 -22.27 4.68 -1.13
C ILE A 19 -23.14 3.47 -0.71
N ALA A 20 -24.09 3.03 -1.54
CA ALA A 20 -25.11 2.04 -1.16
C ALA A 20 -25.02 0.67 -1.88
N SER A 21 -23.98 0.36 -2.65
CA SER A 21 -23.91 -0.91 -3.41
C SER A 21 -22.58 -1.67 -3.39
N VAL A 22 -21.70 -1.44 -2.42
CA VAL A 22 -20.56 -2.36 -2.20
C VAL A 22 -21.00 -3.52 -1.29
N GLY A 23 -21.90 -4.33 -1.84
CA GLY A 23 -22.32 -5.62 -1.31
C GLY A 23 -22.42 -6.59 -2.48
N ALA A 24 -21.71 -7.71 -2.38
CA ALA A 24 -21.62 -8.83 -3.32
C ALA A 24 -20.63 -8.70 -4.50
N ALA A 25 -19.39 -9.15 -4.25
CA ALA A 25 -18.57 -9.84 -5.25
C ALA A 25 -17.79 -10.96 -4.56
N ALA A 26 -18.50 -12.03 -4.19
CA ALA A 26 -17.94 -13.26 -3.67
C ALA A 26 -18.34 -14.42 -4.58
N VAL A 27 -17.83 -14.49 -5.81
CA VAL A 27 -17.85 -15.73 -6.61
C VAL A 27 -16.66 -15.73 -7.57
N PHE A 28 -15.57 -16.37 -7.18
CA PHE A 28 -14.68 -17.11 -8.10
C PHE A 28 -13.86 -18.09 -7.26
N ALA A 29 -14.50 -19.20 -6.89
CA ALA A 29 -13.84 -20.38 -6.34
C ALA A 29 -14.56 -21.62 -6.89
N ALA A 30 -14.14 -22.05 -8.08
CA ALA A 30 -14.37 -23.41 -8.56
C ALA A 30 -13.21 -23.75 -9.49
N ASN A 31 -12.50 -24.84 -9.17
CA ASN A 31 -11.39 -25.47 -9.90
C ASN A 31 -9.97 -24.95 -9.61
N ALA A 32 -9.48 -25.26 -8.41
CA ALA A 32 -8.08 -25.64 -8.24
C ALA A 32 -8.02 -26.80 -7.24
N GLY A 33 -7.51 -27.95 -7.70
CA GLY A 33 -7.49 -29.21 -6.95
C GLY A 33 -6.62 -29.16 -5.70
N SER A 34 -6.95 -29.99 -4.72
CA SER A 34 -6.16 -30.19 -3.50
C SER A 34 -4.77 -30.71 -3.82
N ALA A 35 -3.74 -29.94 -3.48
CA ALA A 35 -2.37 -30.43 -3.36
C ALA A 35 -2.08 -30.68 -1.87
N ASN A 36 -1.96 -31.95 -1.50
CA ASN A 36 -1.46 -32.35 -0.18
C ASN A 36 0.06 -32.16 -0.15
N ALA A 37 0.56 -31.26 0.69
CA ALA A 37 1.97 -31.20 1.06
C ALA A 37 2.16 -31.93 2.39
N GLN A 38 3.03 -32.93 2.34
CA GLN A 38 3.30 -33.93 3.37
C GLN A 38 3.95 -33.30 4.61
N ASP A 39 3.51 -33.77 5.78
CA ASP A 39 4.02 -33.42 7.10
C ASP A 39 5.54 -33.61 7.19
N SER A 40 6.23 -32.59 7.70
CA SER A 40 7.54 -32.75 8.33
C SER A 40 7.49 -32.03 9.66
N ALA A 41 7.44 -32.86 10.71
CA ALA A 41 7.46 -32.44 12.10
C ALA A 41 8.72 -31.62 12.39
N ALA A 42 8.52 -30.36 12.77
CA ALA A 42 9.49 -29.57 13.51
C ALA A 42 8.73 -28.87 14.64
N SER A 43 9.23 -29.05 15.86
CA SER A 43 8.57 -28.80 17.14
C SER A 43 7.79 -27.49 17.21
N SER A 44 6.49 -27.60 17.51
CA SER A 44 5.62 -26.49 17.85
C SER A 44 6.02 -25.89 19.20
N VAL A 45 6.76 -24.78 19.17
CA VAL A 45 6.69 -23.82 20.26
C VAL A 45 5.38 -23.07 20.06
N SER A 46 4.36 -23.44 20.82
CA SER A 46 3.10 -22.71 20.89
C SER A 46 3.40 -21.26 21.30
N PRO A 47 2.99 -20.23 20.53
CA PRO A 47 3.10 -18.87 20.99
C PRO A 47 2.13 -18.68 22.16
N THR A 48 2.65 -18.25 23.30
CA THR A 48 1.83 -17.78 24.42
C THR A 48 0.91 -16.68 23.92
N PRO A 49 -0.43 -16.82 24.05
CA PRO A 49 -1.34 -15.73 23.70
C PRO A 49 -1.05 -14.53 24.61
N GLY A 50 -0.55 -13.44 24.04
CA GLY A 50 -0.35 -12.18 24.76
C GLY A 50 1.09 -11.67 24.90
N ALA A 51 2.09 -12.28 24.27
CA ALA A 51 3.39 -11.62 24.18
C ALA A 51 3.28 -10.38 23.27
N PRO A 52 3.81 -9.21 23.67
CA PRO A 52 3.96 -8.10 22.74
C PRO A 52 4.82 -8.61 21.58
N SER A 53 4.26 -8.58 20.37
CA SER A 53 5.06 -8.76 19.17
C SER A 53 6.23 -7.79 19.29
N ALA A 54 7.44 -8.22 18.95
CA ALA A 54 8.64 -7.41 19.12
C ALA A 54 9.36 -7.39 17.77
N THR A 55 9.95 -6.24 17.42
CA THR A 55 10.76 -6.15 16.20
C THR A 55 11.96 -7.08 16.37
N ILE A 56 12.01 -8.17 15.60
CA ILE A 56 13.12 -9.12 15.60
C ILE A 56 14.16 -8.62 14.62
N TYR A 57 15.38 -8.42 15.10
CA TYR A 57 16.52 -8.01 14.30
C TYR A 57 17.31 -9.24 13.87
N THR A 58 17.75 -9.28 12.62
CA THR A 58 18.59 -10.38 12.09
C THR A 58 20.04 -10.32 12.63
N GLY A 59 20.46 -9.15 13.12
CA GLY A 59 21.83 -8.88 13.56
C GLY A 59 22.66 -8.11 12.53
N ASP A 60 22.27 -8.14 11.26
CA ASP A 60 22.94 -7.41 10.19
C ASP A 60 22.69 -5.90 10.28
N VAL A 61 23.66 -5.12 9.77
CA VAL A 61 23.58 -3.66 9.67
C VAL A 61 23.99 -3.21 8.26
N ILE A 62 23.07 -2.58 7.55
CA ILE A 62 23.29 -2.05 6.20
C ILE A 62 23.19 -0.53 6.26
N GLN A 63 24.23 0.19 5.83
CA GLN A 63 24.28 1.66 5.88
C GLN A 63 23.91 2.22 7.27
N ARG A 64 24.42 1.60 8.35
CA ARG A 64 24.13 1.94 9.75
C ARG A 64 22.66 1.74 10.20
N LYS A 65 21.82 1.08 9.38
CA LYS A 65 20.46 0.69 9.75
C LYS A 65 20.42 -0.81 10.07
N LYS A 66 19.80 -1.17 11.20
CA LYS A 66 19.64 -2.57 11.62
C LYS A 66 18.65 -3.28 10.71
N VAL A 67 18.98 -4.49 10.28
CA VAL A 67 18.11 -5.35 9.48
C VAL A 67 17.12 -6.06 10.40
N VAL A 68 15.84 -6.03 10.03
CA VAL A 68 14.73 -6.65 10.76
C VAL A 68 14.20 -7.86 10.00
N SER A 69 14.01 -8.98 10.69
CA SER A 69 13.33 -10.17 10.17
C SER A 69 11.83 -10.11 10.47
N VAL A 70 11.46 -9.52 11.61
CA VAL A 70 10.08 -9.22 11.99
C VAL A 70 10.03 -7.79 12.47
N LEU A 71 9.01 -7.05 12.06
CA LEU A 71 8.89 -5.64 12.35
C LEU A 71 7.58 -5.42 13.11
N ASP A 72 7.70 -4.99 14.36
CA ASP A 72 6.60 -4.76 15.31
C ASP A 72 6.35 -3.28 15.50
N VAL A 73 5.59 -2.68 14.57
CA VAL A 73 4.67 -1.59 14.89
C VAL A 73 3.45 -1.72 13.99
N LYS A 74 2.36 -1.07 14.39
CA LYS A 74 1.07 -1.14 13.67
C LYS A 74 1.13 -0.46 12.28
N LYS A 75 1.77 0.71 12.20
CA LYS A 75 2.09 1.43 10.95
C LYS A 75 3.54 1.90 10.94
N HIS A 76 4.33 1.43 9.98
CA HIS A 76 5.70 1.87 9.77
C HIS A 76 5.76 2.97 8.73
N PHE A 77 6.47 4.05 9.02
CA PHE A 77 6.85 5.07 8.05
C PHE A 77 8.34 4.92 7.76
N LEU A 78 8.66 4.67 6.51
CA LEU A 78 9.99 4.30 6.07
C LEU A 78 10.33 5.09 4.80
N TYR A 79 11.63 5.14 4.50
CA TYR A 79 12.13 5.56 3.21
C TYR A 79 12.87 4.40 2.55
N PHE A 80 12.48 4.08 1.32
CA PHE A 80 13.27 3.23 0.44
C PHE A 80 14.34 4.10 -0.25
N GLN A 81 15.61 3.73 -0.13
CA GLN A 81 16.69 4.41 -0.82
C GLN A 81 16.68 4.00 -2.30
N GLY A 82 16.34 4.95 -3.17
CA GLY A 82 16.36 4.79 -4.62
C GLY A 82 17.72 5.13 -5.22
N VAL A 83 17.70 5.67 -6.44
CA VAL A 83 18.90 5.95 -7.22
C VAL A 83 19.75 7.09 -6.61
N GLN A 84 21.06 6.98 -6.76
CA GLN A 84 22.01 8.05 -6.40
C GLN A 84 22.04 9.12 -7.50
N MET A 85 21.99 10.37 -7.08
CA MET A 85 22.13 11.54 -7.94
C MET A 85 23.61 11.82 -8.25
N PRO A 86 23.91 12.60 -9.33
CA PRO A 86 25.28 13.02 -9.64
C PRO A 86 25.97 13.79 -8.51
N THR A 87 25.20 14.41 -7.61
CA THR A 87 25.70 15.09 -6.41
C THR A 87 26.08 14.15 -5.26
N GLY A 88 25.95 12.83 -5.45
CA GLY A 88 26.25 11.79 -4.45
C GLY A 88 25.13 11.52 -3.44
N GLN A 89 24.08 12.36 -3.40
CA GLN A 89 22.89 12.13 -2.57
C GLN A 89 21.94 11.11 -3.21
N HIS A 90 21.15 10.39 -2.40
CA HIS A 90 20.16 9.44 -2.92
C HIS A 90 18.76 10.05 -2.92
N TRP A 91 17.95 9.66 -3.91
CA TRP A 91 16.51 9.82 -3.81
C TRP A 91 15.93 8.83 -2.80
N TYR A 92 14.98 9.30 -2.00
CA TYR A 92 14.26 8.47 -1.04
C TYR A 92 12.79 8.44 -1.41
N VAL A 93 12.23 7.24 -1.48
CA VAL A 93 10.81 7.00 -1.76
C VAL A 93 10.11 6.67 -0.45
N SER A 94 9.02 7.37 -0.18
CA SER A 94 8.18 7.22 1.01
C SER A 94 7.43 5.89 0.96
N VAL A 95 7.63 5.08 1.99
CA VAL A 95 6.98 3.77 2.14
C VAL A 95 6.25 3.72 3.48
N THR A 96 4.97 3.38 3.43
CA THR A 96 4.16 3.16 4.64
C THR A 96 3.70 1.70 4.68
N VAL A 97 3.88 1.01 5.80
CA VAL A 97 3.43 -0.39 5.96
C VAL A 97 2.45 -0.47 7.12
N ALA A 98 1.22 -0.90 6.86
CA ALA A 98 0.23 -1.23 7.87
C ALA A 98 0.11 -2.75 8.00
N ARG A 99 0.45 -3.31 9.17
CA ARG A 99 0.41 -4.76 9.43
C ARG A 99 -0.72 -5.08 10.40
N GLY A 100 -1.64 -5.93 9.98
CA GLY A 100 -2.74 -6.42 10.81
C GLY A 100 -2.31 -7.32 11.96
N ALA A 101 -3.10 -7.29 13.03
CA ALA A 101 -2.95 -8.20 14.15
C ALA A 101 -3.22 -9.68 13.77
N LYS A 102 -3.97 -9.91 12.69
CA LYS A 102 -4.32 -11.25 12.19
C LYS A 102 -3.55 -11.57 10.91
N PRO A 103 -3.07 -12.81 10.70
CA PRO A 103 -2.52 -13.24 9.43
C PRO A 103 -3.52 -13.05 8.28
N GLY A 104 -3.03 -12.75 7.07
CA GLY A 104 -3.91 -12.51 5.92
C GLY A 104 -3.16 -12.12 4.66
N LYS A 105 -3.91 -11.64 3.66
CA LYS A 105 -3.38 -11.26 2.34
C LYS A 105 -2.45 -10.06 2.42
N ARG A 106 -1.57 -9.93 1.43
CA ARG A 106 -0.63 -8.82 1.30
C ARG A 106 -0.94 -8.02 0.04
N ALA A 107 -1.06 -6.71 0.18
CA ALA A 107 -1.34 -5.81 -0.94
C ALA A 107 -0.33 -4.66 -0.97
N VAL A 108 -0.01 -4.18 -2.18
CA VAL A 108 0.83 -3.00 -2.39
C VAL A 108 0.04 -1.95 -3.16
N LEU A 109 0.01 -0.74 -2.64
CA LEU A 109 -0.55 0.45 -3.25
C LEU A 109 0.59 1.33 -3.75
N VAL A 110 0.55 1.72 -5.01
CA VAL A 110 1.59 2.55 -5.63
C VAL A 110 0.96 3.79 -6.24
N SER A 111 1.54 4.95 -5.95
CA SER A 111 1.15 6.23 -6.55
C SER A 111 2.38 7.06 -6.92
N GLY A 112 2.15 8.20 -7.57
CA GLY A 112 3.24 9.10 -7.96
C GLY A 112 4.15 8.49 -9.01
N VAL A 113 3.63 7.62 -9.88
CA VAL A 113 4.36 7.08 -11.04
C VAL A 113 4.65 8.20 -12.04
N HIS A 114 3.68 9.08 -12.26
CA HIS A 114 3.86 10.36 -12.91
C HIS A 114 3.74 11.48 -11.87
N GLY A 115 4.52 12.54 -12.06
CA GLY A 115 4.60 13.63 -11.09
C GLY A 115 3.45 14.62 -11.12
N ASP A 116 2.66 14.61 -12.19
CA ASP A 116 1.49 15.46 -12.41
C ASP A 116 0.17 14.78 -11.99
N GLU A 117 0.22 13.55 -11.46
CA GLU A 117 -0.95 12.72 -11.11
C GLU A 117 -1.23 12.67 -9.59
N MET A 118 -1.43 13.85 -8.97
CA MET A 118 -1.55 14.01 -7.50
C MET A 118 -2.80 13.36 -6.88
N SER A 119 -3.86 13.14 -7.67
CA SER A 119 -5.07 12.47 -7.19
C SER A 119 -4.78 11.05 -6.68
N SER A 120 -3.93 10.30 -7.38
CA SER A 120 -3.54 8.95 -6.98
C SER A 120 -2.81 8.93 -5.63
N VAL A 121 -1.94 9.92 -5.41
CA VAL A 121 -1.18 10.09 -4.16
C VAL A 121 -2.12 10.35 -2.99
N HIS A 122 -3.06 11.28 -3.18
CA HIS A 122 -4.06 11.60 -2.18
C HIS A 122 -4.96 10.39 -1.85
N THR A 123 -5.40 9.64 -2.87
CA THR A 123 -6.20 8.42 -2.67
C THR A 123 -5.45 7.39 -1.84
N VAL A 124 -4.18 7.09 -2.18
CA VAL A 124 -3.38 6.12 -1.42
C VAL A 124 -3.16 6.58 0.02
N GLN A 125 -2.84 7.86 0.24
CA GLN A 125 -2.69 8.41 1.59
C GLN A 125 -4.00 8.32 2.39
N THR A 126 -5.14 8.61 1.77
CA THR A 126 -6.46 8.52 2.39
C THR A 126 -6.77 7.09 2.82
N VAL A 127 -6.57 6.11 1.93
CA VAL A 127 -6.74 4.69 2.24
C VAL A 127 -5.85 4.29 3.42
N MET A 128 -4.56 4.64 3.38
CA MET A 128 -3.62 4.29 4.45
C MET A 128 -3.99 4.94 5.80
N ASN A 129 -4.60 6.13 5.79
CA ASN A 129 -5.07 6.80 7.01
C ASN A 129 -6.29 6.10 7.62
N GLN A 130 -7.18 5.55 6.80
CA GLN A 130 -8.38 4.83 7.26
C GLN A 130 -8.11 3.42 7.80
N LEU A 131 -6.95 2.83 7.46
CA LEU A 131 -6.59 1.50 7.95
C LEU A 131 -6.37 1.50 9.47
N ASP A 132 -7.05 0.60 10.19
CA ASP A 132 -6.72 0.23 11.57
C ASP A 132 -5.99 -1.14 11.63
N PRO A 133 -4.69 -1.14 11.95
CA PRO A 133 -3.90 -2.36 12.11
C PRO A 133 -4.38 -3.29 13.24
N ALA A 134 -5.09 -2.78 14.25
CA ALA A 134 -5.64 -3.61 15.31
C ALA A 134 -6.78 -4.52 14.83
N GLU A 135 -7.53 -4.07 13.83
CA GLU A 135 -8.73 -4.74 13.34
C GLU A 135 -8.51 -5.51 12.03
N MET A 136 -7.48 -5.15 11.25
CA MET A 136 -7.23 -5.76 9.94
C MET A 136 -6.59 -7.16 10.00
N SER A 137 -6.79 -7.93 8.93
CA SER A 137 -6.05 -9.17 8.66
C SER A 137 -5.13 -8.98 7.45
N GLY A 138 -3.85 -9.33 7.58
CA GLY A 138 -2.87 -9.22 6.50
C GLY A 138 -1.99 -7.97 6.58
N THR A 139 -1.55 -7.45 5.43
CA THR A 139 -0.61 -6.31 5.38
C THR A 139 -0.86 -5.47 4.14
N VAL A 140 -0.87 -4.15 4.30
CA VAL A 140 -0.92 -3.19 3.19
C VAL A 140 0.34 -2.35 3.21
N MET A 141 1.06 -2.31 2.09
CA MET A 141 2.19 -1.41 1.89
C MET A 141 1.80 -0.34 0.89
N ALA A 142 2.14 0.92 1.15
CA ALA A 142 1.96 2.03 0.24
C ALA A 142 3.31 2.64 -0.13
N VAL A 143 3.47 2.96 -1.41
CA VAL A 143 4.63 3.68 -1.97
C VAL A 143 4.07 4.92 -2.67
N THR A 144 4.26 6.10 -2.09
CA THR A 144 3.44 7.26 -2.48
C THR A 144 4.05 8.16 -3.55
N ASP A 145 5.38 8.16 -3.67
CA ASP A 145 6.18 9.10 -4.46
C ASP A 145 7.27 8.39 -5.29
N VAL A 146 6.89 7.35 -6.05
CA VAL A 146 7.83 6.53 -6.84
C VAL A 146 8.72 7.37 -7.75
N SER A 147 8.14 8.34 -8.46
CA SER A 147 8.84 9.27 -9.34
C SER A 147 9.02 10.63 -8.66
N ARG A 148 9.55 10.63 -7.43
CA ARG A 148 9.71 11.83 -6.61
C ARG A 148 10.25 13.07 -7.35
N PRO A 149 11.28 12.98 -8.23
CA PRO A 149 11.77 14.18 -8.93
C PRO A 149 10.79 14.73 -9.97
N ALA A 150 9.98 13.85 -10.58
CA ALA A 150 8.89 14.26 -11.45
C ALA A 150 7.81 14.98 -10.63
N MET A 151 7.51 14.49 -9.42
CA MET A 151 6.56 15.15 -8.50
C MET A 151 7.07 16.51 -8.04
N GLU A 152 8.33 16.63 -7.62
CA GLU A 152 8.88 17.91 -7.15
C GLU A 152 8.84 19.01 -8.24
N SER A 153 8.80 18.62 -9.52
CA SER A 153 8.68 19.52 -10.67
C SER A 153 7.28 19.55 -11.31
N MET A 154 6.30 18.81 -10.76
CA MET A 154 4.95 18.62 -11.32
C MET A 154 5.00 18.22 -12.81
N GLN A 155 5.94 17.36 -13.18
CA GLN A 155 6.11 16.86 -14.53
C GLN A 155 5.62 15.42 -14.65
N ARG A 156 5.16 15.05 -15.85
CA ARG A 156 4.73 13.67 -16.11
C ARG A 156 5.83 12.66 -15.88
N ARG A 157 7.06 12.94 -16.31
CA ARG A 157 8.15 11.95 -16.34
C ARG A 157 9.33 12.38 -15.49
N TRP A 158 10.17 11.40 -15.18
CA TRP A 158 11.45 11.61 -14.54
C TRP A 158 12.28 12.66 -15.31
N PRO A 159 12.83 13.69 -14.64
CA PRO A 159 13.66 14.69 -15.30
C PRO A 159 14.84 14.01 -15.96
N ASN A 160 15.05 14.21 -17.27
CA ASN A 160 16.00 13.53 -18.15
C ASN A 160 15.52 12.24 -18.86
N SER A 161 14.25 11.83 -18.73
CA SER A 161 13.71 10.64 -19.40
C SER A 161 13.43 10.83 -20.91
N GLY A 162 14.29 11.55 -21.63
CA GLY A 162 14.12 11.82 -23.07
C GLY A 162 14.00 10.52 -23.87
N ARG A 163 13.22 10.56 -24.97
CA ARG A 163 13.32 9.51 -25.99
C ARG A 163 14.70 9.68 -26.60
N GLY A 164 15.57 8.67 -26.48
CA GLY A 164 16.86 8.69 -27.15
C GLY A 164 16.69 9.13 -28.61
N HIS A 165 17.55 10.06 -29.03
CA HIS A 165 17.68 10.43 -30.43
C HIS A 165 18.46 9.35 -31.18
#